data_AF-A0A0F9JSM0-F1
#
_entry.id   AF-A0A0F9JSM0-F1
#
_cell.length_a   1.000
_cell.length_b   1.000
_cell.length_c   1.000
_cell.angle_alpha   90.00
_cell.angle_beta   90.00
_cell.angle_gamma   90.00
#
_symmetry.space_group_name_H-M   'P 1'
#
loop_
_entity.id
_entity.type
_entity.pdbx_description
1 polymer ?
#
loop_
_entity_poly.entity_id
_entity_poly.type
_entity_poly.pdbx_seq_one_letter_code
_entity_poly.pdbx_strand_id
1 'polypeptide(L)'
;ENDLYPTIPRAATTLCILESTAQGRVNWWHDFTERIRVKGSYRWRYLFIPWYAEEKKYNLTPPTGWKPSDIAILHAKKVHETSPEWIGKAVMLSPEQLYWWELERGDAVKRGILNIFLTNYCATPEESFQHTTVAAMSPEILERLRLQATMGKPYDVRLGGL
;
A
#
# COMPACT_ATOMS: atom_id res chain seq x y z
N GLU A 1 -10.76 -23.82 9.48
CA GLU A 1 -10.34 -22.45 9.86
C GLU A 1 -11.45 -21.41 9.67
N ASN A 2 -12.73 -21.77 9.86
CA ASN A 2 -13.87 -20.83 9.77
C ASN A 2 -14.75 -20.86 11.04
N ASP A 3 -14.30 -21.53 12.09
CA ASP A 3 -15.11 -21.83 13.27
C ASP A 3 -15.16 -20.65 14.26
N LEU A 4 -14.25 -19.68 14.12
CA LEU A 4 -14.19 -18.49 14.98
C LEU A 4 -15.30 -17.46 14.67
N TYR A 5 -15.64 -17.24 13.41
CA TYR A 5 -16.58 -16.16 13.06
C TYR A 5 -18.04 -16.42 13.45
N PRO A 6 -18.53 -17.67 13.45
CA PRO A 6 -19.83 -18.00 14.02
C PRO A 6 -19.88 -17.83 15.54
N THR A 7 -18.76 -18.00 16.25
CA THR A 7 -18.73 -17.90 17.72
C THR A 7 -18.67 -16.47 18.22
N ILE A 8 -18.24 -15.50 17.40
CA ILE A 8 -18.28 -14.08 17.74
C ILE A 8 -19.74 -13.59 17.67
N PRO A 9 -20.35 -13.16 18.78
CA PRO A 9 -21.73 -12.66 18.81
C PRO A 9 -21.93 -11.45 17.91
N ARG A 10 -23.13 -11.32 17.35
CA ARG A 10 -23.56 -10.14 16.58
C ARG A 10 -24.36 -9.20 17.48
N ALA A 11 -23.68 -8.55 18.40
CA ALA A 11 -24.28 -7.59 19.34
C ALA A 11 -23.57 -6.24 19.24
N ALA A 12 -24.29 -5.14 19.52
CA ALA A 12 -23.71 -3.80 19.54
C ALA A 12 -22.59 -3.62 20.59
N THR A 13 -22.55 -4.51 21.59
CA THR A 13 -21.53 -4.55 22.65
C THR A 13 -20.30 -5.38 22.29
N THR A 14 -20.25 -5.97 21.10
CA THR A 14 -19.13 -6.81 20.65
C THR A 14 -18.34 -6.11 19.56
N LEU A 15 -17.08 -5.79 19.85
CA LEU A 15 -16.11 -5.30 18.87
C LEU A 15 -15.09 -6.40 18.56
N CYS A 16 -14.87 -6.67 17.29
CA CYS A 16 -13.81 -7.56 16.82
C CYS A 16 -12.96 -6.84 15.77
N ILE A 17 -11.64 -6.84 15.99
CA ILE A 17 -10.66 -6.27 15.08
C ILE A 17 -9.75 -7.42 14.64
N LEU A 18 -9.58 -7.54 13.32
CA LEU A 18 -8.59 -8.43 12.72
C LEU A 18 -7.52 -7.55 12.10
N GLU A 19 -6.27 -7.79 12.49
CA GLU A 19 -5.12 -7.04 12.01
C GLU A 19 -4.07 -8.02 11.49
N SER A 20 -3.51 -7.73 10.33
CA SER A 20 -2.37 -8.45 9.76
C SER A 20 -1.70 -7.60 8.69
N THR A 21 -0.40 -7.80 8.49
CA THR A 21 0.32 -7.28 7.33
C THR A 21 -0.03 -8.11 6.09
N ALA A 22 0.05 -7.51 4.91
CA ALA A 22 -0.12 -8.26 3.67
C ALA A 22 0.98 -9.32 3.53
N GLN A 23 0.60 -10.57 3.24
CA GLN A 23 1.55 -11.68 3.00
C GLN A 23 1.39 -12.19 1.57
N GLY A 24 1.46 -11.27 0.61
CA GLY A 24 1.21 -11.56 -0.79
C GLY A 24 -0.23 -11.95 -1.11
N ARG A 25 -0.43 -12.40 -2.36
CA ARG A 25 -1.77 -12.66 -2.93
C ARG A 25 -2.19 -14.12 -2.77
N VAL A 26 -3.47 -14.38 -3.02
CA VAL A 26 -4.04 -15.74 -3.14
C VAL A 26 -3.93 -16.53 -1.83
N ASN A 27 -3.99 -15.81 -0.70
CA ASN A 27 -4.17 -16.39 0.62
C ASN A 27 -5.50 -15.93 1.21
N TRP A 28 -5.91 -16.58 2.30
CA TRP A 28 -7.19 -16.27 2.96
C TRP A 28 -7.31 -14.79 3.34
N TRP A 29 -6.24 -14.15 3.83
CA TRP A 29 -6.27 -12.75 4.24
C TRP A 29 -6.52 -11.80 3.05
N HIS A 30 -5.80 -12.01 1.94
CA HIS A 30 -5.98 -11.27 0.71
C HIS A 30 -7.41 -11.40 0.19
N ASP A 31 -7.93 -12.63 0.08
CA ASP A 31 -9.27 -12.86 -0.45
C ASP A 31 -10.36 -12.32 0.47
N PHE A 32 -10.18 -12.45 1.78
CA PHE A 32 -11.09 -11.90 2.79
C PHE A 32 -11.17 -10.37 2.72
N THR A 33 -10.01 -9.70 2.72
CA THR A 33 -9.91 -8.25 2.72
C THR A 33 -10.36 -7.63 1.39
N GLU A 34 -9.94 -8.17 0.25
CA GLU A 34 -10.36 -7.67 -1.07
C GLU A 34 -11.86 -7.84 -1.29
N ARG A 35 -12.45 -8.95 -0.81
CA ARG A 35 -13.91 -9.11 -0.87
C ARG A 35 -14.63 -8.01 -0.09
N ILE A 36 -14.17 -7.68 1.12
CA ILE A 36 -14.79 -6.64 1.94
C ILE A 36 -14.56 -5.26 1.33
N ARG A 37 -13.36 -4.99 0.82
CA ARG A 37 -12.98 -3.70 0.22
C ARG A 37 -13.76 -3.40 -1.06
N VAL A 38 -13.84 -4.37 -1.97
CA VAL A 38 -14.45 -4.18 -3.30
C VAL A 38 -15.96 -4.41 -3.29
N LYS A 39 -16.44 -5.47 -2.62
CA LYS A 39 -17.87 -5.85 -2.63
C LYS A 39 -18.63 -5.39 -1.40
N GLY A 40 -17.93 -4.88 -0.38
CA GLY A 40 -18.53 -4.53 0.89
C GLY A 40 -18.82 -5.73 1.79
N SER A 41 -19.14 -5.43 3.04
CA SER A 41 -19.68 -6.40 3.99
C SER A 41 -20.60 -5.68 4.97
N TYR A 42 -21.69 -6.33 5.36
CA TYR A 42 -22.54 -5.82 6.43
C TYR A 42 -21.90 -5.98 7.82
N ARG A 43 -20.98 -6.95 7.96
CA ARG A 43 -20.37 -7.31 9.25
C ARG A 43 -19.01 -6.65 9.45
N TRP A 44 -18.24 -6.50 8.37
CA TRP A 44 -16.85 -6.06 8.43
C TRP A 44 -16.67 -4.72 7.73
N ARG A 45 -15.82 -3.86 8.31
CA ARG A 45 -15.34 -2.64 7.67
C ARG A 45 -13.87 -2.83 7.35
N TYR A 46 -13.49 -2.53 6.12
CA TYR A 46 -12.10 -2.54 5.71
C TYR A 46 -11.42 -1.25 6.15
N LEU A 47 -10.23 -1.37 6.75
CA LEU A 47 -9.41 -0.26 7.16
C LEU A 47 -7.98 -0.53 6.71
N PHE A 48 -7.38 0.43 6.01
CA PHE A 48 -5.97 0.43 5.66
C PHE A 48 -5.29 1.61 6.34
N ILE A 49 -4.27 1.32 7.14
CA ILE A 49 -3.47 2.35 7.82
C ILE A 49 -2.07 2.32 7.20
N PRO A 50 -1.73 3.28 6.31
CA PRO A 50 -0.41 3.36 5.72
C PRO A 50 0.62 3.89 6.70
N TRP A 51 1.91 3.60 6.45
CA TRP A 51 3.02 4.03 7.30
C TRP A 51 3.09 5.56 7.50
N TYR A 52 2.80 6.33 6.45
CA TYR A 52 2.83 7.80 6.49
C TYR A 52 1.69 8.42 7.30
N ALA A 53 0.72 7.62 7.77
CA ALA A 53 -0.29 8.09 8.72
C ALA A 53 0.32 8.40 10.09
N GLU A 54 1.45 7.78 10.44
CA GLU A 54 2.17 8.04 11.68
C GLU A 54 3.29 9.05 11.46
N GLU A 55 2.98 10.32 11.69
CA GLU A 55 3.88 11.46 11.46
C GLU A 55 5.15 11.41 12.34
N LYS A 56 5.08 10.78 13.54
CA LYS A 56 6.16 10.86 14.53
C LYS A 56 7.18 9.72 14.47
N LYS A 57 6.88 8.63 13.78
CA LYS A 57 7.69 7.40 13.83
C LYS A 57 8.64 7.25 12.65
N TYR A 58 8.18 7.55 11.44
CA TYR A 58 8.88 7.24 10.19
C TYR A 58 9.54 8.48 9.61
N ASN A 59 10.45 9.07 10.37
CA ASN A 59 11.15 10.30 9.99
C ASN A 59 12.64 10.19 10.31
N LEU A 60 13.46 10.84 9.49
CA LEU A 60 14.90 11.00 9.74
C LEU A 60 15.38 12.31 9.15
N THR A 61 16.23 13.03 9.88
CA THR A 61 16.75 14.33 9.42
C THR A 61 17.65 14.16 8.19
N PRO A 62 17.33 14.80 7.05
CA PRO A 62 18.19 14.74 5.88
C PRO A 62 19.48 15.57 6.09
N PRO A 63 20.61 15.15 5.50
CA PRO A 63 21.83 15.94 5.53
C PRO A 63 21.65 17.24 4.73
N THR A 64 22.42 18.27 5.08
CA THR A 64 22.35 19.57 4.42
C THR A 64 22.61 19.45 2.91
N GLY A 65 21.71 19.98 2.10
CA GLY A 65 21.81 19.95 0.64
C GLY A 65 21.34 18.62 0.01
N TRP A 66 20.78 17.70 0.79
CA TRP A 66 20.13 16.51 0.25
C TRP A 66 19.02 16.88 -0.74
N LYS A 67 18.95 16.11 -1.82
CA LYS A 67 17.89 16.18 -2.82
C LYS A 67 17.29 14.79 -2.98
N PRO A 68 15.96 14.66 -3.00
CA PRO A 68 15.31 13.37 -3.18
C PRO A 68 15.62 12.80 -4.56
N SER A 69 15.75 11.48 -4.61
CA SER A 69 15.83 10.74 -5.87
C SER A 69 14.53 10.80 -6.67
N ASP A 70 14.59 10.56 -7.98
CA ASP A 70 13.40 10.53 -8.84
C ASP A 70 12.37 9.50 -8.35
N ILE A 71 12.83 8.36 -7.84
CA ILE A 71 11.96 7.30 -7.29
C ILE A 71 11.24 7.78 -6.02
N ALA A 72 11.95 8.47 -5.13
CA ALA A 72 11.35 9.04 -3.93
C ALA A 72 10.30 10.09 -4.30
N ILE A 73 10.57 10.95 -5.28
CA ILE A 73 9.60 11.94 -5.78
C ILE A 73 8.35 11.24 -6.34
N LEU A 74 8.51 10.17 -7.13
CA LEU A 74 7.40 9.40 -7.66
C LEU A 74 6.57 8.73 -6.53
N HIS A 75 7.23 8.20 -5.51
CA HIS A 75 6.55 7.64 -4.34
C HIS A 75 5.76 8.72 -3.58
N ALA A 76 6.37 9.88 -3.31
CA ALA A 76 5.72 11.00 -2.65
C ALA A 76 4.49 11.50 -3.44
N LYS A 77 4.62 11.58 -4.77
CA LYS A 77 3.50 11.91 -5.66
C LYS A 77 2.36 10.91 -5.52
N LYS A 78 2.67 9.61 -5.55
CA LYS A 78 1.67 8.55 -5.40
C LYS A 78 0.97 8.63 -4.04
N VAL A 79 1.72 8.82 -2.95
CA VAL A 79 1.15 9.04 -1.60
C VAL A 79 0.19 10.23 -1.62
N HIS A 80 0.56 11.34 -2.22
CA HIS A 80 -0.30 12.51 -2.31
C HIS A 80 -1.61 12.23 -3.07
N GLU A 81 -1.52 11.52 -4.18
CA GLU A 81 -2.67 11.19 -5.02
C GLU A 81 -3.62 10.17 -4.36
N THR A 82 -3.11 9.21 -3.60
CA THR A 82 -3.91 8.10 -3.05
C THR A 82 -4.33 8.28 -1.59
N SER A 83 -3.60 9.08 -0.81
CA SER A 83 -3.88 9.30 0.62
C SER A 83 -5.28 9.82 0.97
N PRO A 84 -5.98 10.64 0.14
CA PRO A 84 -7.36 11.04 0.45
C PRO A 84 -8.32 9.86 0.62
N GLU A 85 -8.11 8.77 -0.11
CA GLU A 85 -8.96 7.57 -0.03
C GLU A 85 -8.83 6.85 1.32
N TRP A 86 -7.64 6.90 1.92
CA TRP A 86 -7.30 6.07 3.09
C TRP A 86 -7.25 6.86 4.40
N ILE A 87 -6.80 8.12 4.34
CA ILE A 87 -6.64 9.00 5.52
C ILE A 87 -7.70 10.12 5.52
N GLY A 88 -8.44 10.32 4.42
CA GLY A 88 -9.44 11.38 4.30
C GLY A 88 -8.84 12.77 3.99
N LYS A 89 -7.52 12.88 3.82
CA LYS A 89 -6.82 14.10 3.39
C LYS A 89 -5.65 13.75 2.49
N ALA A 90 -5.30 14.67 1.58
CA ALA A 90 -4.08 14.54 0.79
C ALA A 90 -2.86 14.79 1.69
N VAL A 91 -1.95 13.82 1.75
CA VAL A 91 -0.71 13.88 2.53
C VAL A 91 0.45 14.21 1.60
N MET A 92 1.21 15.24 1.96
CA MET A 92 2.51 15.52 1.38
C MET A 92 3.57 15.02 2.34
N LEU A 93 4.43 14.09 1.89
CA LEU A 93 5.52 13.59 2.72
C LEU A 93 6.48 14.74 3.06
N SER A 94 6.85 14.83 4.33
CA SER A 94 7.89 15.79 4.74
C SER A 94 9.26 15.37 4.18
N PRO A 95 10.23 16.30 4.08
CA PRO A 95 11.60 15.94 3.70
C PRO A 95 12.19 14.82 4.55
N GLU A 96 11.87 14.79 5.84
CA GLU A 96 12.35 13.79 6.80
C GLU A 96 11.73 12.41 6.57
N GLN A 97 10.42 12.35 6.28
CA GLN A 97 9.75 11.09 5.94
C GLN A 97 10.26 10.55 4.60
N LEU A 98 10.45 11.45 3.63
CA LEU A 98 10.94 11.10 2.30
C LEU A 98 12.38 10.59 2.35
N TYR A 99 13.23 11.23 3.16
CA TYR A 99 14.61 10.81 3.37
C TYR A 99 14.69 9.46 4.09
N TRP A 100 13.90 9.27 5.14
CA TRP A 100 13.79 7.99 5.84
C TRP A 100 13.40 6.87 4.87
N TRP A 101 12.36 7.08 4.07
CA TRP A 101 11.89 6.09 3.11
C TRP A 101 12.95 5.76 2.05
N GLU A 102 13.65 6.76 1.52
CA GLU A 102 14.71 6.57 0.53
C GLU A 102 15.89 5.75 1.06
N LEU A 103 16.30 5.99 2.31
CA LEU A 103 17.36 5.24 2.96
C LEU A 103 16.98 3.79 3.24
N GLU A 104 15.82 3.56 3.85
CA GLU A 104 15.35 2.21 4.18
C GLU A 104 15.12 1.39 2.91
N ARG A 105 14.59 2.01 1.85
CA ARG A 105 14.51 1.39 0.53
C ARG A 105 15.90 1.02 0.01
N GLY A 106 16.87 1.93 0.13
CA GLY A 106 18.26 1.69 -0.29
C GLY A 106 18.92 0.53 0.46
N ASP A 107 18.68 0.38 1.76
CA ASP A 107 19.13 -0.77 2.55
C ASP A 107 18.42 -2.06 2.12
N ALA A 108 17.11 -2.00 1.91
CA ALA A 108 16.31 -3.15 1.46
C ALA A 108 16.77 -3.69 0.10
N VAL A 109 17.15 -2.82 -0.84
CA VAL A 109 17.77 -3.21 -2.12
C VAL A 109 19.08 -3.96 -1.89
N LYS A 110 19.99 -3.41 -1.07
CA LYS A 110 21.29 -4.05 -0.78
C LYS A 110 21.14 -5.42 -0.13
N ARG A 111 20.09 -5.60 0.67
CA ARG A 111 19.77 -6.85 1.38
C ARG A 111 18.92 -7.83 0.56
N GLY A 112 18.46 -7.43 -0.62
CA GLY A 112 17.60 -8.26 -1.48
C GLY A 112 16.20 -8.49 -0.90
N ILE A 113 15.71 -7.58 -0.05
CA ILE A 113 14.39 -7.68 0.64
C ILE A 113 13.44 -6.54 0.24
N LEU A 114 13.68 -5.90 -0.90
CA LEU A 114 12.87 -4.77 -1.37
C LEU A 114 11.37 -5.11 -1.46
N ASN A 115 11.02 -6.32 -1.84
CA ASN A 115 9.65 -6.81 -1.87
C ASN A 115 8.96 -6.77 -0.48
N ILE A 116 9.70 -7.12 0.59
CA ILE A 116 9.20 -7.06 1.97
C ILE A 116 9.07 -5.60 2.41
N PHE A 117 10.06 -4.77 2.08
CA PHE A 117 9.99 -3.33 2.35
C PHE A 117 8.76 -2.68 1.71
N LEU A 118 8.54 -2.92 0.41
CA LEU A 118 7.40 -2.37 -0.32
C LEU A 118 6.05 -2.93 0.13
N THR A 119 6.03 -4.13 0.71
CA THR A 119 4.83 -4.71 1.32
C THR A 119 4.43 -3.93 2.58
N ASN A 120 5.40 -3.61 3.43
CA ASN A 120 5.15 -2.96 4.73
C ASN A 120 5.03 -1.43 4.61
N TYR A 121 5.75 -0.82 3.68
CA TYR A 121 5.85 0.64 3.52
C TYR A 121 5.29 1.10 2.16
N CYS A 122 4.17 0.48 1.76
CA CYS A 122 3.42 0.80 0.54
C CYS A 122 2.61 2.11 0.68
N ALA A 123 2.21 2.68 -0.47
CA ALA A 123 1.29 3.81 -0.48
C ALA A 123 -0.19 3.39 -0.46
N THR A 124 -0.47 2.15 -0.91
CA THR A 124 -1.82 1.62 -1.17
C THR A 124 -1.95 0.14 -0.76
N PRO A 125 -3.17 -0.34 -0.46
CA PRO A 125 -3.44 -1.76 -0.22
C PRO A 125 -2.97 -2.68 -1.35
N GLU A 126 -3.18 -2.30 -2.61
CA GLU A 126 -2.81 -3.12 -3.76
C GLU A 126 -1.31 -3.36 -3.85
N GLU A 127 -0.54 -2.35 -3.44
CA GLU A 127 0.90 -2.42 -3.30
C GLU A 127 1.35 -3.18 -2.05
N SER A 128 0.52 -3.34 -1.03
CA SER A 128 0.85 -4.20 0.12
C SER A 128 0.83 -5.68 -0.28
N PHE A 129 -0.11 -6.08 -1.13
CA PHE A 129 -0.26 -7.46 -1.59
C PHE A 129 0.64 -7.81 -2.79
N GLN A 130 1.94 -7.49 -2.72
CA GLN A 130 2.88 -7.93 -3.77
C GLN A 130 3.31 -9.38 -3.55
N HIS A 131 3.75 -10.06 -4.62
CA HIS A 131 4.39 -11.36 -4.45
C HIS A 131 5.63 -11.23 -3.55
N THR A 132 5.62 -11.97 -2.43
CA THR A 132 6.72 -12.03 -1.47
C THR A 132 7.84 -12.97 -1.93
N THR A 133 7.66 -13.66 -3.06
CA THR A 133 8.63 -14.58 -3.68
C THR A 133 9.40 -13.95 -4.84
N VAL A 134 10.51 -14.58 -5.24
CA VAL A 134 11.34 -14.16 -6.38
C VAL A 134 10.51 -14.12 -7.67
N ALA A 135 10.42 -12.95 -8.29
CA ALA A 135 9.77 -12.77 -9.59
C ALA A 135 10.78 -12.92 -10.74
N ALA A 136 10.28 -13.17 -11.96
CA ALA A 136 11.12 -13.23 -13.16
C ALA A 136 11.78 -11.88 -13.51
N MET A 137 11.22 -10.77 -13.02
CA MET A 137 11.81 -9.43 -13.09
C MET A 137 12.25 -8.98 -11.71
N SER A 138 13.31 -8.17 -11.64
CA SER A 138 13.82 -7.67 -10.37
C SER A 138 12.78 -6.77 -9.67
N PRO A 139 12.73 -6.77 -8.32
CA PRO A 139 11.78 -5.93 -7.57
C PRO A 139 11.89 -4.43 -7.90
N GLU A 140 13.09 -3.94 -8.24
CA GLU A 140 13.34 -2.53 -8.60
C GLU A 140 12.67 -2.17 -9.93
N ILE A 141 12.71 -3.06 -10.92
CA ILE A 141 12.04 -2.85 -12.21
C ILE A 141 10.53 -2.82 -11.99
N LEU A 142 10.00 -3.76 -11.21
CA LEU A 142 8.56 -3.83 -10.90
C LEU A 142 8.07 -2.59 -10.16
N GLU A 143 8.81 -2.11 -9.17
CA GLU A 143 8.51 -0.88 -8.45
C GLU A 143 8.47 0.32 -9.38
N ARG A 144 9.53 0.52 -10.18
CA ARG A 144 9.62 1.64 -11.12
C ARG A 144 8.44 1.66 -12.09
N LEU A 145 8.09 0.49 -12.65
CA LEU A 145 6.94 0.37 -13.55
C LEU A 145 5.62 0.72 -12.85
N ARG A 146 5.43 0.32 -11.59
CA ARG A 146 4.21 0.62 -10.82
C ARG A 146 4.07 2.08 -10.40
N LEU A 147 5.21 2.74 -10.14
CA LEU A 147 5.23 4.17 -9.82
C LEU A 147 4.99 5.04 -11.06
N GLN A 148 5.37 4.55 -12.24
CA GLN A 148 5.16 5.25 -13.51
C GLN A 148 3.80 4.93 -14.16
N ALA A 149 3.22 3.77 -13.86
CA ALA A 149 1.93 3.36 -14.41
C ALA A 149 0.81 4.27 -13.89
N THR A 150 0.16 4.97 -14.80
CA THR A 150 -1.12 5.65 -14.55
C THR A 150 -2.28 4.69 -14.82
N MET A 151 -3.33 4.71 -13.99
CA MET A 151 -4.58 4.02 -14.33
C MET A 151 -5.08 4.54 -15.69
N GLY A 152 -5.23 3.64 -16.65
CA GLY A 152 -5.79 3.97 -17.96
C GLY A 152 -7.19 4.55 -17.79
N LYS A 153 -7.44 5.73 -18.34
CA LYS A 153 -8.81 6.25 -18.43
C LYS A 153 -9.56 5.36 -19.43
N PRO A 154 -10.72 4.77 -19.09
CA PRO A 154 -11.54 4.09 -20.08
C PRO A 154 -11.91 5.12 -21.14
N TYR A 155 -11.44 4.91 -22.38
CA TYR A 155 -11.86 5.71 -23.51
C TYR A 155 -13.16 5.13 -24.05
N ASP A 156 -14.11 6.02 -24.32
CA ASP A 156 -15.41 5.66 -24.87
C ASP A 156 -15.21 5.23 -26.33
N VAL A 157 -15.09 3.92 -26.57
CA VAL A 157 -15.03 3.38 -27.94
C VAL A 157 -16.43 3.52 -28.51
N ARG A 158 -16.70 4.65 -29.16
CA ARG A 158 -17.85 4.76 -30.06
C ARG A 158 -17.62 3.78 -31.20
N LEU A 159 -18.20 2.59 -31.08
CA LEU A 159 -18.40 1.68 -32.20
C LEU A 159 -19.25 2.46 -33.21
N GLY A 160 -18.59 2.98 -34.24
CA GLY A 160 -19.25 3.70 -35.31
C GLY A 160 -20.36 2.83 -35.88
N GLY A 161 -21.57 3.36 -35.89
CA GLY A 161 -22.73 2.68 -36.45
C GLY A 161 -22.50 2.34 -37.92
N LEU A 162 -22.89 1.12 -38.27
CA LEU A 162 -23.26 0.70 -39.61
C LEU A 162 -24.72 0.25 -39.55
#